data_AF-A0A376LQA2-F1
#
_entry.id   AF-A0A376LQA2-F1
#
_cell.length_a   1.000
_cell.length_b   1.000
_cell.length_c   1.000
_cell.angle_alpha   90.00
_cell.angle_beta   90.00
_cell.angle_gamma   90.00
#
_symmetry.space_group_name_H-M   'P 1'
#
loop_
_entity.id
_entity.type
_entity.pdbx_description
1 polymer ?
#
loop_
_entity_poly.entity_id
_entity_poly.type
_entity_poly.pdbx_seq_one_letter_code
_entity_poly.pdbx_strand_id
1 'polypeptide(L)' 'MVNKDNKVEQRALETGETYGDKWLVLNGLHNGDRLIVEGSAKVTSGQTVKAVEVQANGGNA' A
#
# COMPACT_ATOMS: atom_id res chain seq x y z
N MET A 1 -3.80 -3.44 -2.14
CA MET A 1 -3.96 -1.97 -2.28
C MET A 1 -5.44 -1.63 -2.45
N VAL A 2 -5.82 -0.36 -2.33
CA VAL A 2 -7.21 0.10 -2.50
C VAL A 2 -7.30 0.96 -3.75
N ASN A 3 -8.09 0.51 -4.73
CA ASN A 3 -8.26 1.19 -6.00
C ASN A 3 -9.18 2.43 -5.88
N LYS A 4 -9.44 3.11 -7.00
CA LYS A 4 -10.27 4.32 -7.04
C LYS A 4 -11.74 4.07 -6.64
N ASP A 5 -12.21 2.83 -6.79
CA ASP A 5 -13.57 2.40 -6.41
C ASP A 5 -13.65 1.93 -4.95
N ASN A 6 -12.61 2.18 -4.15
CA ASN A 6 -12.49 1.70 -2.77
C ASN A 6 -12.54 0.16 -2.64
N LYS A 7 -12.12 -0.56 -3.68
CA LYS A 7 -12.00 -2.02 -3.66
C LYS A 7 -10.56 -2.46 -3.43
N VAL A 8 -10.41 -3.56 -2.72
CA VAL A 8 -9.12 -4.22 -2.51
C VAL A 8 -8.70 -4.90 -3.81
N GLU A 9 -7.48 -4.63 -4.25
CA GLU A 9 -6.84 -5.34 -5.34
C GLU A 9 -5.44 -5.81 -4.92
N GLN A 10 -5.01 -6.95 -5.46
CA GLN A 10 -3.65 -7.42 -5.33
C GLN A 10 -2.86 -6.95 -6.55
N ARG A 11 -1.68 -6.38 -6.30
CA ARG A 11 -0.76 -5.94 -7.34
C ARG A 11 0.64 -6.43 -7.00
N ALA A 12 1.33 -7.01 -7.97
CA ALA A 12 2.73 -7.32 -7.85
C ALA A 12 3.55 -6.02 -7.94
N LEU A 13 4.50 -5.85 -7.02
CA LEU A 13 5.42 -4.72 -6.99
C LEU A 13 6.84 -5.24 -7.23
N GLU A 14 7.64 -4.43 -7.91
CA GLU A 14 9.08 -4.65 -8.00
C GLU A 14 9.74 -3.86 -6.88
N THR A 15 10.52 -4.53 -6.05
CA THR A 15 11.16 -3.93 -4.88
C THR A 15 12.66 -4.13 -4.92
N GLY A 16 13.41 -3.13 -4.48
CA GLY A 16 14.86 -3.19 -4.30
C GLY A 16 15.24 -3.64 -2.89
N GLU A 17 16.37 -3.13 -2.41
CA GLU A 17 16.82 -3.39 -1.05
C GLU A 17 15.87 -2.80 0.00
N THR A 18 15.89 -3.40 1.20
CA THR A 18 15.16 -2.87 2.36
C THR A 18 16.09 -1.99 3.19
N TYR A 19 15.53 -0.93 3.76
CA TYR A 19 16.23 0.02 4.63
C TYR A 19 15.51 0.05 5.98
N GLY A 20 15.97 -0.78 6.92
CA GLY A 20 15.31 -0.96 8.21
C GLY A 20 13.94 -1.62 8.06
N ASP A 21 12.89 -0.92 8.48
CA ASP A 21 11.49 -1.33 8.35
C ASP A 21 10.83 -0.91 7.03
N LYS A 22 11.59 -0.27 6.13
CA LYS A 22 11.09 0.28 4.86
C LYS A 22 11.53 -0.55 3.67
N TRP A 23 10.66 -0.60 2.66
CA TRP A 23 10.90 -1.27 1.39
C TRP A 23 11.07 -0.21 0.29
N LEU A 24 12.15 -0.32 -0.48
CA LEU A 24 12.31 0.50 -1.69
C LEU A 24 11.46 -0.09 -2.81
N VAL A 25 10.46 0.64 -3.28
CA VAL A 25 9.64 0.23 -4.44
C VAL A 25 10.26 0.81 -5.71
N LEU A 26 10.64 -0.06 -6.64
CA LEU A 26 11.23 0.32 -7.93
C LEU A 26 10.16 0.51 -9.01
N ASN A 27 9.11 -0.33 -9.00
CA ASN A 27 8.05 -0.30 -10.00
C ASN A 27 6.71 -0.86 -9.47
N GLY A 28 5.61 -0.51 -10.14
CA GLY A 28 4.27 -1.03 -9.87
C GLY A 28 3.36 -0.12 -9.04
N LEU A 29 3.87 1.02 -8.54
CA LEU A 29 3.09 2.06 -7.89
C LEU A 29 3.14 3.37 -8.68
N HIS A 30 2.02 4.08 -8.68
CA HIS A 30 1.89 5.42 -9.26
C HIS A 30 1.51 6.44 -8.18
N ASN A 31 1.78 7.72 -8.45
CA ASN A 31 1.36 8.79 -7.55
C ASN A 31 -0.15 8.75 -7.30
N GLY A 32 -0.52 8.82 -6.02
CA GLY A 32 -1.91 8.73 -5.58
C GLY A 32 -2.44 7.30 -5.37
N ASP A 33 -1.65 6.26 -5.65
CA ASP A 33 -2.02 4.89 -5.29
C ASP A 33 -2.06 4.73 -3.76
N ARG A 34 -3.08 4.00 -3.27
CA ARG A 34 -3.28 3.77 -1.83
C ARG A 34 -2.91 2.33 -1.46
N LEU A 35 -1.83 2.15 -0.70
CA LEU A 35 -1.39 0.85 -0.22
C LEU A 35 -2.06 0.49 1.12
N ILE A 36 -2.32 -0.81 1.32
CA ILE A 36 -2.79 -1.32 2.60
C ILE A 36 -1.53 -1.74 3.38
N VAL A 37 -1.17 -0.99 4.41
CA VAL A 37 0.01 -1.28 5.26
C VAL A 37 -0.36 -1.97 6.57
N GLU A 38 -1.63 -1.90 6.97
CA GLU A 38 -2.17 -2.56 8.16
C GLU A 38 -3.48 -3.29 7.83
N GLY A 39 -3.75 -4.40 8.53
CA GLY A 39 -5.02 -5.12 8.38
C GLY A 39 -5.19 -5.90 7.07
N SER A 40 -4.13 -6.08 6.28
CA SER A 40 -4.16 -6.83 5.01
C SER A 40 -4.66 -8.27 5.16
N ALA A 41 -4.40 -8.91 6.31
CA ALA A 41 -4.90 -10.25 6.63
C ALA A 41 -6.43 -10.31 6.85
N LYS A 42 -7.11 -9.17 7.04
CA LYS A 42 -8.55 -9.09 7.31
C LYS A 42 -9.38 -8.83 6.05
N VAL A 43 -8.74 -8.70 4.89
CA VAL A 43 -9.40 -8.32 3.65
C VAL A 43 -9.13 -9.33 2.55
N THR A 44 -10.05 -9.41 1.58
CA THR A 44 -9.91 -10.25 0.38
C THR A 44 -10.01 -9.41 -0.89
N SER A 45 -9.49 -9.93 -2.00
CA SER A 45 -9.57 -9.25 -3.31
C SER A 45 -11.02 -8.97 -3.71
N GLY A 46 -11.30 -7.77 -4.23
CA GLY A 46 -12.62 -7.31 -4.63
C GLY A 46 -13.49 -6.74 -3.50
N GLN A 47 -13.11 -6.95 -2.24
CA GLN A 47 -13.83 -6.44 -1.08
C GLN A 47 -13.81 -4.90 -1.06
N THR A 48 -14.97 -4.28 -0.84
CA THR A 48 -15.08 -2.84 -0.63
C THR A 48 -14.64 -2.50 0.80
N VAL A 49 -13.78 -1.50 0.94
CA VAL A 49 -13.22 -1.08 2.23
C VAL A 49 -13.27 0.44 2.38
N LYS A 50 -13.28 0.93 3.62
CA LYS A 50 -13.03 2.34 3.92
C LYS A 50 -11.55 2.51 4.23
N ALA A 51 -10.79 3.09 3.31
CA ALA A 51 -9.40 3.42 3.56
C ALA A 51 -9.29 4.58 4.55
N VAL A 52 -8.35 4.48 5.50
CA VAL A 52 -7.97 5.55 6.41
C VAL A 52 -6.51 5.86 6.16
N GLU A 53 -6.18 7.15 6.05
CA GLU A 53 -4.81 7.57 5.85
C GLU A 53 -3.97 7.23 7.08
N VAL A 54 -2.83 6.58 6.85
CA VAL A 54 -1.89 6.28 7.93
C VAL A 54 -1.26 7.59 8.39
N GLN A 55 -1.33 7.87 9.68
CA GLN A 55 -0.57 8.96 10.28
C GLN A 55 0.90 8.54 10.34
N ALA A 56 1.61 8.74 9.24
CA ALA A 56 3.05 8.59 9.22
C ALA A 56 3.67 9.78 9.95
N ASN A 57 4.21 9.55 11.14
CA ASN A 57 5.21 10.45 11.71
C ASN A 57 6.43 10.37 10.78
N GLY A 58 6.45 11.26 9.79
CA GLY A 58 7.22 11.13 8.56
C GLY A 58 8.69 10.80 8.78
N GLY A 59 9.19 9.83 8.00
CA GLY A 59 10.63 9.69 7.80
C GLY A 59 11.11 10.89 6.98
N ASN A 60 11.84 11.79 7.62
CA ASN A 60 12.69 12.73 6.90
C ASN A 60 13.70 11.89 6.10
N ALA A 61 13.64 12.01 4.78
CA ALA A 61 14.70 11.55 3.91
C ALA A 61 15.92 12.48 4.06
#